data_AF-A0A1Q8QV49-F1
#
_entry.id   AF-A0A1Q8QV49-F1
#
_cell.length_a   1.000
_cell.length_b   1.000
_cell.length_c   1.000
_cell.angle_alpha   90.00
_cell.angle_beta   90.00
_cell.angle_gamma   90.00
#
_symmetry.space_group_name_H-M   'P 1'
#
loop_
_entity.id
_entity.type
_entity.pdbx_description
1 polymer ?
#
loop_
_entity_poly.entity_id
_entity_poly.type
_entity_poly.pdbx_seq_one_letter_code
_entity_poly.pdbx_strand_id
1 'polypeptide(L)'
;MAALKQFDASDAAAGKKVDALVAGIDREPTQALDAIVHDISARSDAIQEQATQESRGLYADVRLRIILVISLAFVILTTLSSIIIRTITGPLNKSLTFAKAVDSGQLDAPLAVTGSDEVARLADAMRNMVAGLKEKMGQAALKTTEATVEAQKAQQALETAAAETRRAEEVRNALLQAASQLEEVVAVVSAGFEKLTAMIEQSNQGAREQAHRIDATATAMDQMNATVLDVTKNASQAAETANSARRKAQNGAQIVTQAVVSIAEVQNQVLGLKSSMTALGQRAEGIGTILGVISDIADQTNLLALNAAIEAARAGDAGRGFAVVADEVRKLAEKTMTATKEVGAAISGIQSGAQDNIANVEKSYSMINTATDLANTSGEALEAIVSLVDLTTDQVRAIATASEQQASTSEEIKRTIDDINTISAQTSEAMGESAHIVGDCTRQVDVLKRLIMEMQGDRQDAKTGRRALS
;
A
#
# COMPACT_ATOMS: atom_id res chain seq x y z
N MET A 1 -160.29 -70.43 116.91
CA MET A 1 -161.51 -70.73 116.11
C MET A 1 -161.94 -72.20 116.20
N ALA A 2 -161.71 -72.86 117.35
CA ALA A 2 -161.83 -74.31 117.52
C ALA A 2 -162.81 -74.77 118.63
N ALA A 3 -163.94 -74.07 118.86
CA ALA A 3 -165.03 -74.53 119.75
C ALA A 3 -166.44 -74.57 119.08
N LEU A 4 -166.57 -74.98 117.82
CA LEU A 4 -167.87 -74.99 117.10
C LEU A 4 -168.26 -76.24 116.27
N LYS A 5 -167.46 -77.32 116.27
CA LYS A 5 -167.88 -78.69 115.90
C LYS A 5 -166.99 -79.70 116.68
N GLN A 6 -167.31 -80.40 117.80
CA GLN A 6 -168.53 -80.57 118.61
C GLN A 6 -169.57 -79.44 118.50
N PHE A 7 -170.68 -79.59 117.77
CA PHE A 7 -171.26 -80.80 117.20
C PHE A 7 -171.70 -81.78 118.31
N ASP A 8 -173.00 -81.98 118.47
CA ASP A 8 -173.79 -82.87 117.61
C ASP A 8 -174.50 -82.22 116.38
N ALA A 9 -174.99 -83.02 115.42
CA ALA A 9 -175.65 -82.59 114.16
C ALA A 9 -177.19 -82.57 114.19
N SER A 10 -177.84 -83.03 115.25
CA SER A 10 -179.30 -83.00 115.38
C SER A 10 -179.86 -81.78 116.13
N ASP A 11 -179.06 -80.75 116.51
CA ASP A 11 -179.55 -79.72 117.46
C ASP A 11 -179.21 -78.22 117.23
N ALA A 12 -180.13 -77.37 117.78
CA ALA A 12 -180.44 -75.94 117.69
C ALA A 12 -179.60 -74.96 118.57
N ALA A 13 -178.64 -75.41 119.36
CA ALA A 13 -177.77 -74.50 120.12
C ALA A 13 -176.30 -74.93 120.11
N ALA A 14 -175.81 -75.43 118.98
CA ALA A 14 -175.40 -74.53 117.91
C ALA A 14 -174.75 -73.22 118.36
N GLY A 15 -175.23 -72.44 119.37
CA GLY A 15 -174.96 -71.05 119.81
C GLY A 15 -174.16 -70.81 121.12
N LYS A 16 -173.80 -71.83 121.90
CA LYS A 16 -172.73 -71.72 122.92
C LYS A 16 -171.34 -72.21 122.45
N LYS A 17 -171.11 -72.66 121.21
CA LYS A 17 -170.73 -71.88 120.00
C LYS A 17 -169.67 -70.84 120.23
N VAL A 18 -170.03 -69.78 120.91
CA VAL A 18 -169.39 -68.50 120.62
C VAL A 18 -168.86 -67.98 121.91
N ASP A 19 -169.71 -67.95 122.91
CA ASP A 19 -169.45 -67.37 124.21
C ASP A 19 -168.54 -68.25 125.05
N ALA A 20 -167.27 -68.19 124.78
CA ALA A 20 -166.40 -67.42 125.66
C ALA A 20 -165.02 -67.80 125.11
N LEU A 21 -164.71 -67.46 123.84
CA LEU A 21 -164.81 -66.16 123.14
C LEU A 21 -163.83 -65.23 123.78
N VAL A 22 -164.06 -65.02 125.03
CA VAL A 22 -163.41 -63.95 125.69
C VAL A 22 -162.37 -64.64 126.53
N ALA A 23 -161.23 -64.93 125.91
CA ALA A 23 -159.98 -64.45 126.48
C ALA A 23 -158.76 -65.20 125.89
N GLY A 24 -157.86 -64.61 125.12
CA GLY A 24 -157.81 -63.25 124.66
C GLY A 24 -157.61 -62.23 125.77
N ILE A 25 -157.19 -61.08 125.27
CA ILE A 25 -157.52 -59.82 125.91
C ILE A 25 -156.82 -59.71 127.25
N ASP A 26 -155.52 -59.96 127.23
CA ASP A 26 -154.67 -58.82 127.51
C ASP A 26 -153.19 -59.08 127.27
N ARG A 27 -152.60 -58.13 126.54
CA ARG A 27 -151.23 -57.62 126.71
C ARG A 27 -150.15 -58.11 125.73
N GLU A 28 -150.67 -58.43 124.55
CA GLU A 28 -150.19 -58.25 123.16
C GLU A 28 -149.22 -57.09 122.79
N PRO A 29 -149.17 -55.90 123.43
CA PRO A 29 -148.33 -54.81 122.92
C PRO A 29 -146.82 -55.06 123.07
N THR A 30 -146.39 -55.86 124.04
CA THR A 30 -144.95 -56.02 124.34
C THR A 30 -144.25 -56.93 123.33
N GLN A 31 -144.94 -57.97 122.85
CA GLN A 31 -144.47 -58.79 121.73
C GLN A 31 -144.50 -58.01 120.40
N ALA A 32 -145.38 -57.01 120.26
CA ALA A 32 -145.38 -56.14 119.09
C ALA A 32 -144.21 -55.13 119.08
N LEU A 33 -143.81 -54.60 120.24
CA LEU A 33 -142.70 -53.64 120.34
C LEU A 33 -141.32 -54.29 120.18
N ASP A 34 -141.04 -55.44 120.81
CA ASP A 34 -139.74 -56.11 120.62
C ASP A 34 -139.62 -56.76 119.23
N ALA A 35 -140.72 -57.23 118.63
CA ALA A 35 -140.70 -57.69 117.23
C ALA A 35 -140.43 -56.54 116.24
N ILE A 36 -140.88 -55.31 116.53
CA ILE A 36 -140.55 -54.12 115.73
C ILE A 36 -139.08 -53.73 115.91
N VAL A 37 -138.52 -53.84 117.12
CA VAL A 37 -137.08 -53.62 117.34
C VAL A 37 -136.24 -54.68 116.61
N HIS A 38 -136.68 -55.94 116.61
CA HIS A 38 -136.02 -57.01 115.87
C HIS A 38 -136.14 -56.85 114.34
N ASP A 39 -137.26 -56.33 113.81
CA ASP A 39 -137.40 -56.09 112.37
C ASP A 39 -136.65 -54.82 111.92
N ILE A 40 -136.59 -53.76 112.74
CA ILE A 40 -135.82 -52.54 112.42
C ILE A 40 -134.32 -52.81 112.50
N SER A 41 -133.82 -53.57 113.49
CA SER A 41 -132.40 -53.91 113.58
C SER A 41 -131.98 -54.88 112.47
N ALA A 42 -132.82 -55.87 112.13
CA ALA A 42 -132.54 -56.78 111.01
C ALA A 42 -132.59 -56.07 109.64
N ARG A 43 -133.50 -55.10 109.46
CA ARG A 43 -133.52 -54.26 108.25
C ARG A 43 -132.34 -53.30 108.18
N SER A 44 -131.84 -52.80 109.31
CA SER A 44 -130.65 -51.94 109.34
C SER A 44 -129.39 -52.71 108.93
N ASP A 45 -129.21 -53.94 109.40
CA ASP A 45 -128.07 -54.77 109.02
C ASP A 45 -128.14 -55.23 107.56
N ALA A 46 -129.34 -55.59 107.07
CA ALA A 46 -129.53 -55.96 105.66
C ALA A 46 -129.27 -54.81 104.68
N ILE A 47 -129.62 -53.56 105.05
CA ILE A 47 -129.34 -52.38 104.20
C ILE A 47 -127.83 -52.07 104.18
N GLN A 48 -127.12 -52.28 105.30
CA GLN A 48 -125.67 -52.04 105.38
C GLN A 48 -124.85 -53.04 104.54
N GLU A 49 -125.29 -54.30 104.48
CA GLU A 49 -124.63 -55.34 103.70
C GLU A 49 -124.91 -55.21 102.19
N GLN A 50 -126.12 -54.74 101.82
CA GLN A 50 -126.46 -54.51 100.42
C GLN A 50 -125.68 -53.31 99.82
N ALA A 51 -125.42 -52.25 100.61
CA ALA A 51 -124.63 -51.10 100.16
C ALA A 51 -123.14 -51.42 99.94
N THR A 52 -122.59 -52.43 100.63
CA THR A 52 -121.16 -52.79 100.52
C THR A 52 -120.86 -53.78 99.39
N GLN A 53 -121.83 -54.59 98.94
CA GLN A 53 -121.61 -55.49 97.80
C GLN A 53 -121.68 -54.77 96.44
N GLU A 54 -122.57 -53.80 96.25
CA GLU A 54 -122.72 -53.13 94.94
C GLU A 54 -121.50 -52.26 94.57
N SER A 55 -120.82 -51.67 95.56
CA SER A 55 -119.67 -50.78 95.33
C SER A 55 -118.41 -51.52 94.82
N ARG A 56 -118.17 -52.79 95.19
CA ARG A 56 -116.97 -53.52 94.74
C ARG A 56 -117.03 -53.96 93.27
N GLY A 57 -118.22 -54.15 92.70
CA GLY A 57 -118.39 -54.59 91.31
C GLY A 57 -117.99 -53.53 90.28
N LEU A 58 -118.37 -52.26 90.49
CA LEU A 58 -118.12 -51.19 89.51
C LEU A 58 -116.64 -50.80 89.38
N TYR A 59 -115.83 -50.90 90.44
CA TYR A 59 -114.41 -50.52 90.39
C TYR A 59 -113.55 -51.48 89.55
N ALA A 60 -113.94 -52.74 89.43
CA ALA A 60 -113.17 -53.73 88.66
C ALA A 60 -113.29 -53.54 87.14
N ASP A 61 -114.49 -53.22 86.63
CA ASP A 61 -114.74 -53.10 85.17
C ASP A 61 -114.12 -51.82 84.57
N VAL A 62 -114.10 -50.71 85.32
CA VAL A 62 -113.50 -49.44 84.87
C VAL A 62 -111.97 -49.54 84.71
N ARG A 63 -111.29 -50.29 85.60
CA ARG A 63 -109.82 -50.42 85.56
C ARG A 63 -109.32 -51.20 84.33
N LEU A 64 -110.05 -52.22 83.89
CA LEU A 64 -109.67 -53.05 82.74
C LEU A 64 -109.73 -52.26 81.42
N ARG A 65 -110.76 -51.41 81.23
CA ARG A 65 -110.93 -50.64 79.99
C ARG A 65 -109.84 -49.58 79.78
N ILE A 66 -109.33 -48.96 80.86
CA ILE A 66 -108.24 -47.96 80.77
C ILE A 66 -106.92 -48.61 80.32
N ILE A 67 -106.59 -49.81 80.82
CA ILE A 67 -105.35 -50.50 80.45
C ILE A 67 -105.34 -50.86 78.95
N LEU A 68 -106.47 -51.33 78.41
CA LEU A 68 -106.57 -51.71 76.99
C LEU A 68 -106.33 -50.54 76.03
N VAL A 69 -106.83 -49.34 76.34
CA VAL A 69 -106.65 -48.14 75.49
C VAL A 69 -105.19 -47.68 75.45
N ILE A 70 -104.48 -47.73 76.59
CA ILE A 70 -103.08 -47.33 76.66
C ILE A 70 -102.18 -48.29 75.86
N SER A 71 -102.43 -49.60 75.95
CA SER A 71 -101.66 -50.60 75.19
C SER A 71 -101.82 -50.46 73.67
N LEU A 72 -103.01 -50.08 73.18
CA LEU A 72 -103.25 -49.91 71.74
C LEU A 72 -102.52 -48.68 71.17
N ALA A 73 -102.44 -47.59 71.93
CA ALA A 73 -101.73 -46.37 71.51
C ALA A 73 -100.20 -46.59 71.37
N PHE A 74 -99.60 -47.43 72.23
CA PHE A 74 -98.16 -47.70 72.21
C PHE A 74 -97.71 -48.49 70.97
N VAL A 75 -98.54 -49.44 70.51
CA VAL A 75 -98.25 -50.23 69.30
C VAL A 75 -98.30 -49.36 68.04
N ILE A 76 -99.26 -48.43 67.95
CA ILE A 76 -99.39 -47.56 66.77
C ILE A 76 -98.17 -46.64 66.61
N LEU A 77 -97.68 -46.05 67.71
CA LEU A 77 -96.53 -45.13 67.67
C LEU A 77 -95.21 -45.81 67.28
N THR A 78 -94.96 -47.02 67.78
CA THR A 78 -93.72 -47.78 67.47
C THR A 78 -93.68 -48.23 66.01
N THR A 79 -94.83 -48.64 65.45
CA THR A 79 -94.94 -49.05 64.04
C THR A 79 -94.71 -47.86 63.09
N LEU A 80 -95.27 -46.69 63.42
CA LEU A 80 -95.11 -45.47 62.60
C LEU A 80 -93.65 -44.99 62.56
N SER A 81 -92.94 -45.07 63.69
CA SER A 81 -91.53 -44.65 63.78
C SER A 81 -90.60 -45.52 62.93
N SER A 82 -90.85 -46.83 62.86
CA SER A 82 -90.04 -47.75 62.06
C SER A 82 -90.18 -47.51 60.55
N ILE A 83 -91.36 -47.11 60.08
CA ILE A 83 -91.61 -46.79 58.67
C ILE A 83 -90.81 -45.56 58.24
N ILE A 84 -90.86 -44.45 59.00
CA ILE A 84 -90.15 -43.19 58.67
C ILE A 84 -88.63 -43.39 58.55
N ILE A 85 -88.03 -44.18 59.45
CA ILE A 85 -86.59 -44.45 59.42
C ILE A 85 -86.18 -45.20 58.16
N ARG A 86 -86.99 -46.19 57.73
CA ARG A 86 -86.69 -47.00 56.54
C ARG A 86 -86.97 -46.28 55.23
N THR A 87 -88.02 -45.46 55.14
CA THR A 87 -88.38 -44.80 53.88
C THR A 87 -87.72 -43.44 53.66
N ILE A 88 -87.33 -42.70 54.70
CA ILE A 88 -86.79 -41.33 54.55
C ILE A 88 -85.34 -41.23 55.04
N THR A 89 -85.07 -41.64 56.28
CA THR A 89 -83.76 -41.38 56.93
C THR A 89 -82.61 -42.17 56.30
N GLY A 90 -82.85 -43.44 55.93
CA GLY A 90 -81.85 -44.28 55.28
C GLY A 90 -81.35 -43.72 53.92
N PRO A 91 -82.26 -43.43 52.97
CA PRO A 91 -81.90 -42.82 51.68
C PRO A 91 -81.19 -41.45 51.80
N LEU A 92 -81.63 -40.57 52.70
CA LEU A 92 -81.00 -39.26 52.93
C LEU A 92 -79.54 -39.36 53.37
N ASN A 93 -79.22 -40.33 54.23
CA ASN A 93 -77.85 -40.50 54.73
C ASN A 93 -76.89 -41.00 53.62
N LYS A 94 -77.40 -41.79 52.67
CA LYS A 94 -76.63 -42.22 51.48
C LYS A 94 -76.31 -41.04 50.55
N SER A 95 -77.28 -40.16 50.29
CA SER A 95 -77.07 -38.95 49.49
C SER A 95 -76.08 -37.98 50.16
N LEU A 96 -76.13 -37.84 51.49
CA LEU A 96 -75.17 -37.04 52.25
C LEU A 96 -73.73 -37.60 52.16
N THR A 97 -73.59 -38.92 52.22
CA THR A 97 -72.28 -39.58 52.09
C THR A 97 -71.68 -39.38 50.70
N PHE A 98 -72.49 -39.47 49.64
CA PHE A 98 -72.05 -39.18 48.28
C PHE A 98 -71.66 -37.70 48.11
N ALA A 99 -72.42 -36.75 48.69
CA ALA A 99 -72.06 -35.33 48.67
C ALA A 99 -70.66 -35.09 49.25
N LYS A 100 -70.35 -35.71 50.39
CA LYS A 100 -69.03 -35.64 51.04
C LYS A 100 -67.92 -36.28 50.19
N ALA A 101 -68.21 -37.41 49.52
CA ALA A 101 -67.24 -38.04 48.63
C ALA A 101 -66.88 -37.13 47.45
N VAL A 102 -67.88 -36.48 46.83
CA VAL A 102 -67.68 -35.52 45.74
C VAL A 102 -66.87 -34.29 46.18
N ASP A 103 -67.16 -33.74 47.37
CA ASP A 103 -66.40 -32.63 47.97
C ASP A 103 -64.93 -33.00 48.25
N SER A 104 -64.69 -34.24 48.69
CA SER A 104 -63.33 -34.76 48.89
C SER A 104 -62.57 -35.10 47.60
N GLY A 105 -63.13 -34.81 46.42
CA GLY A 105 -62.52 -35.08 45.12
C GLY A 105 -62.73 -36.50 44.60
N GLN A 106 -63.51 -37.34 45.28
CA GLN A 106 -63.82 -38.71 44.86
C GLN A 106 -65.08 -38.74 43.99
N LEU A 107 -64.92 -38.39 42.72
CA LEU A 107 -66.02 -38.29 41.75
C LEU A 107 -66.51 -39.65 41.21
N ASP A 108 -65.96 -40.77 41.68
CA ASP A 108 -66.30 -42.15 41.27
C ASP A 108 -67.15 -42.92 42.31
N ALA A 109 -67.52 -42.30 43.43
CA ALA A 109 -68.31 -42.95 44.46
C ALA A 109 -69.72 -43.35 43.95
N PRO A 110 -70.24 -44.55 44.24
CA PRO A 110 -71.57 -44.97 43.78
C PRO A 110 -72.71 -44.41 44.67
N LEU A 111 -73.67 -43.70 44.08
CA LEU A 111 -74.91 -43.28 44.76
C LEU A 111 -76.07 -44.26 44.46
N ALA A 112 -76.21 -45.29 45.28
CA ALA A 112 -77.27 -46.31 45.16
C ALA A 112 -78.53 -45.92 45.96
N VAL A 113 -79.23 -44.89 45.49
CA VAL A 113 -80.57 -44.49 45.95
C VAL A 113 -81.55 -44.66 44.78
N THR A 114 -82.55 -45.53 44.96
CA THR A 114 -83.56 -45.87 43.95
C THR A 114 -84.94 -45.69 44.54
N GLY A 115 -85.80 -44.91 43.88
CA GLY A 115 -87.15 -44.58 44.34
C GLY A 115 -87.80 -43.60 43.38
N SER A 116 -89.03 -43.18 43.68
CA SER A 116 -89.78 -42.17 42.90
C SER A 116 -90.14 -40.94 43.73
N ASP A 117 -89.50 -40.79 44.89
CA ASP A 117 -89.73 -39.72 45.85
C ASP A 117 -88.73 -38.56 45.68
N GLU A 118 -88.85 -37.55 46.54
CA GLU A 118 -87.98 -36.37 46.57
C GLU A 118 -86.51 -36.71 46.80
N VAL A 119 -86.22 -37.80 47.53
CA VAL A 119 -84.84 -38.21 47.83
C VAL A 119 -84.17 -38.83 46.60
N ALA A 120 -84.92 -39.60 45.80
CA ALA A 120 -84.43 -40.11 44.52
C ALA A 120 -84.16 -39.00 43.50
N ARG A 121 -85.03 -37.98 43.41
CA ARG A 121 -84.80 -36.80 42.55
C ARG A 121 -83.53 -36.04 42.94
N LEU A 122 -83.26 -35.90 44.24
CA LEU A 122 -82.02 -35.30 44.73
C LEU A 122 -80.79 -36.13 44.32
N ALA A 123 -80.86 -37.46 44.41
CA ALA A 123 -79.78 -38.34 44.01
C ALA A 123 -79.47 -38.27 42.49
N ASP A 124 -80.50 -38.12 41.65
CA ASP A 124 -80.32 -37.91 40.20
C ASP A 124 -79.70 -36.55 39.88
N ALA A 125 -80.15 -35.48 40.55
CA ALA A 125 -79.54 -34.15 40.39
C ALA A 125 -78.06 -34.16 40.78
N MET A 126 -77.70 -34.85 41.86
CA MET A 126 -76.32 -35.00 42.31
C MET A 126 -75.47 -35.84 41.33
N ARG A 127 -76.02 -36.91 40.73
CA ARG A 127 -75.34 -37.68 39.66
C ARG A 127 -75.02 -36.81 38.45
N ASN A 128 -75.99 -36.01 37.99
CA ASN A 128 -75.80 -35.12 36.84
C ASN A 128 -74.78 -34.00 37.12
N MET A 129 -74.74 -33.48 38.35
CA MET A 129 -73.73 -32.51 38.77
C MET A 129 -72.30 -33.07 38.68
N VAL A 130 -72.09 -34.30 39.17
CA VAL A 130 -70.77 -34.97 39.12
C VAL A 130 -70.36 -35.30 37.69
N ALA A 131 -71.31 -35.73 36.85
CA ALA A 131 -71.05 -35.94 35.43
C ALA A 131 -70.60 -34.64 34.73
N GLY A 132 -71.27 -33.51 35.01
CA GLY A 132 -70.89 -32.19 34.48
C GLY A 132 -69.53 -31.70 35.00
N LEU A 133 -69.18 -31.96 36.26
CA LEU A 133 -67.87 -31.64 36.83
C LEU A 133 -66.75 -32.42 36.15
N LYS A 134 -66.93 -33.73 35.92
CA LYS A 134 -65.95 -34.57 35.19
C LYS A 134 -65.70 -34.06 33.78
N GLU A 135 -66.76 -33.69 33.05
CA GLU A 135 -66.64 -33.14 31.70
C GLU A 135 -65.86 -31.81 31.70
N LYS A 136 -66.19 -30.89 32.63
CA LYS A 136 -65.51 -29.59 32.73
C LYS A 136 -64.05 -29.69 33.16
N MET A 137 -63.72 -30.63 34.06
CA MET A 137 -62.33 -30.90 34.43
C MET A 137 -61.53 -31.52 33.28
N GLY A 138 -62.14 -32.41 32.49
CA GLY A 138 -61.53 -32.93 31.26
C GLY A 138 -61.25 -31.83 30.23
N GLN A 139 -62.20 -30.91 30.02
CA GLN A 139 -62.02 -29.73 29.16
C GLN A 139 -60.94 -28.79 29.69
N ALA A 140 -60.87 -28.58 31.01
CA ALA A 140 -59.85 -27.74 31.63
C ALA A 140 -58.45 -28.34 31.49
N ALA A 141 -58.27 -29.64 31.73
CA ALA A 141 -57.01 -30.34 31.55
C ALA A 141 -56.52 -30.26 30.09
N LEU A 142 -57.41 -30.47 29.12
CA LEU A 142 -57.09 -30.37 27.70
C LEU A 142 -56.65 -28.94 27.32
N LYS A 143 -57.40 -27.92 27.76
CA LYS A 143 -57.03 -26.50 27.54
C LYS A 143 -55.74 -26.09 28.25
N THR A 144 -55.43 -26.64 29.42
CA THR A 144 -54.15 -26.40 30.10
C THR A 144 -53.00 -27.00 29.30
N THR A 145 -53.15 -28.22 28.78
CA THR A 145 -52.14 -28.82 27.90
C THR A 145 -51.95 -28.01 26.61
N GLU A 146 -53.04 -27.59 25.95
CA GLU A 146 -52.97 -26.71 24.77
C GLU A 146 -52.26 -25.38 25.06
N ALA A 147 -52.61 -24.71 26.17
CA ALA A 147 -51.98 -23.46 26.58
C ALA A 147 -50.48 -23.63 26.87
N THR A 148 -50.07 -24.75 27.49
CA THR A 148 -48.64 -25.03 27.71
C THR A 148 -47.88 -25.29 26.41
N VAL A 149 -48.50 -25.97 25.44
CA VAL A 149 -47.90 -26.22 24.12
C VAL A 149 -47.78 -24.91 23.32
N GLU A 150 -48.82 -24.07 23.32
CA GLU A 150 -48.76 -22.76 22.65
C GLU A 150 -47.78 -21.80 23.33
N ALA A 151 -47.69 -21.78 24.66
CA ALA A 151 -46.69 -21.01 25.39
C ALA A 151 -45.25 -21.48 25.07
N GLN A 152 -45.03 -22.79 24.94
CA GLN A 152 -43.74 -23.34 24.52
C GLN A 152 -43.40 -22.97 23.07
N LYS A 153 -44.37 -23.04 22.15
CA LYS A 153 -44.17 -22.58 20.75
C LYS A 153 -43.86 -21.10 20.68
N ALA A 154 -44.56 -20.26 21.46
CA ALA A 154 -44.32 -18.83 21.52
C ALA A 154 -42.94 -18.51 22.10
N GLN A 155 -42.53 -19.21 23.15
CA GLN A 155 -41.19 -19.08 23.74
C GLN A 155 -40.11 -19.50 22.75
N GLN A 156 -40.29 -20.63 22.05
CA GLN A 156 -39.37 -21.09 21.00
C GLN A 156 -39.32 -20.10 19.83
N ALA A 157 -40.45 -19.54 19.41
CA ALA A 157 -40.52 -18.52 18.37
C ALA A 157 -39.79 -17.23 18.80
N LEU A 158 -39.96 -16.78 20.04
CA LEU A 158 -39.25 -15.62 20.59
C LEU A 158 -37.73 -15.87 20.68
N GLU A 159 -37.31 -17.06 21.09
CA GLU A 159 -35.88 -17.43 21.12
C GLU A 159 -35.27 -17.48 19.72
N THR A 160 -35.98 -18.02 18.72
CA THR A 160 -35.53 -17.99 17.32
C THR A 160 -35.50 -16.57 16.76
N ALA A 161 -36.52 -15.74 17.01
CA ALA A 161 -36.55 -14.35 16.57
C ALA A 161 -35.44 -13.51 17.23
N ALA A 162 -35.17 -13.74 18.52
CA ALA A 162 -34.06 -13.11 19.23
C ALA A 162 -32.70 -13.56 18.69
N ALA A 163 -32.54 -14.85 18.35
CA ALA A 163 -31.33 -15.38 17.73
C ALA A 163 -31.11 -14.82 16.32
N GLU A 164 -32.15 -14.72 15.49
CA GLU A 164 -32.10 -14.11 14.16
C GLU A 164 -31.79 -12.60 14.23
N THR A 165 -32.36 -11.89 15.21
CA THR A 165 -32.04 -10.47 15.43
C THR A 165 -30.59 -10.27 15.83
N ARG A 166 -30.05 -11.12 16.73
CA ARG A 166 -28.61 -11.08 17.09
C ARG A 166 -27.71 -11.39 15.90
N ARG A 167 -28.03 -12.41 15.11
CA ARG A 167 -27.30 -12.73 13.87
C ARG A 167 -27.34 -11.57 12.88
N ALA A 168 -28.50 -10.92 12.70
CA ALA A 168 -28.63 -9.75 11.85
C ALA A 168 -27.79 -8.58 12.38
N GLU A 169 -27.73 -8.36 13.70
CA GLU A 169 -26.86 -7.35 14.32
C GLU A 169 -25.36 -7.66 14.14
N GLU A 170 -24.95 -8.92 14.30
CA GLU A 170 -23.57 -9.39 14.09
C GLU A 170 -23.13 -9.21 12.63
N VAL A 171 -23.93 -9.71 11.68
CA VAL A 171 -23.68 -9.54 10.24
C VAL A 171 -23.63 -8.07 9.87
N ARG A 172 -24.53 -7.24 10.40
CA ARG A 172 -24.54 -5.79 10.18
C ARG A 172 -23.28 -5.12 10.72
N ASN A 173 -22.86 -5.46 11.94
CA ASN A 173 -21.64 -4.91 12.52
C ASN A 173 -20.39 -5.33 11.74
N ALA A 174 -20.34 -6.59 11.29
CA ALA A 174 -19.27 -7.10 10.42
C ALA A 174 -19.25 -6.37 9.06
N LEU A 175 -20.42 -6.12 8.47
CA LEU A 175 -20.55 -5.40 7.19
C LEU A 175 -20.13 -3.93 7.32
N LEU A 176 -20.43 -3.27 8.45
CA LEU A 176 -19.96 -1.92 8.76
C LEU A 176 -18.44 -1.87 8.96
N GLN A 177 -17.88 -2.85 9.65
CA GLN A 177 -16.43 -2.96 9.84
C GLN A 177 -15.72 -3.19 8.49
N ALA A 178 -16.27 -4.07 7.65
CA ALA A 178 -15.77 -4.29 6.30
C ALA A 178 -15.86 -3.02 5.44
N ALA A 179 -16.98 -2.29 5.50
CA ALA A 179 -17.13 -1.01 4.79
C ALA A 179 -16.09 0.03 5.23
N SER A 180 -15.80 0.12 6.53
CA SER A 180 -14.76 1.02 7.06
C SER A 180 -13.36 0.62 6.60
N GLN A 181 -13.05 -0.68 6.56
CA GLN A 181 -11.77 -1.16 6.04
C GLN A 181 -11.64 -0.91 4.54
N LEU A 182 -12.71 -1.11 3.77
CA LEU A 182 -12.74 -0.80 2.34
C LEU A 182 -12.56 0.71 2.08
N GLU A 183 -13.14 1.57 2.91
CA GLU A 183 -12.98 3.02 2.80
C GLU A 183 -11.51 3.45 3.00
N GLU A 184 -10.82 2.86 3.97
CA GLU A 184 -9.38 3.08 4.19
C GLU A 184 -8.55 2.61 2.99
N VAL A 185 -8.81 1.40 2.47
CA VAL A 185 -8.13 0.88 1.28
C VAL A 185 -8.36 1.77 0.06
N VAL A 186 -9.61 2.20 -0.17
CA VAL A 186 -9.98 3.12 -1.25
C VAL A 186 -9.21 4.44 -1.13
N ALA A 187 -9.11 5.02 0.07
CA ALA A 187 -8.37 6.25 0.29
C ALA A 187 -6.86 6.10 -0.03
N VAL A 188 -6.25 5.00 0.40
CA VAL A 188 -4.83 4.71 0.09
C VAL A 188 -4.62 4.52 -1.41
N VAL A 189 -5.52 3.80 -2.09
CA VAL A 189 -5.45 3.56 -3.54
C VAL A 189 -5.66 4.86 -4.33
N SER A 190 -6.62 5.71 -3.95
CA SER A 190 -6.82 7.04 -4.54
C SER A 190 -5.56 7.90 -4.43
N ALA A 191 -4.97 8.00 -3.24
CA ALA A 191 -3.73 8.74 -3.02
C ALA A 191 -2.57 8.17 -3.86
N GLY A 192 -2.53 6.84 -4.03
CA GLY A 192 -1.60 6.16 -4.92
C GLY A 192 -1.75 6.59 -6.38
N PHE A 193 -2.97 6.66 -6.90
CA PHE A 193 -3.24 7.09 -8.27
C PHE A 193 -2.95 8.57 -8.52
N GLU A 194 -3.24 9.45 -7.56
CA GLU A 194 -2.85 10.87 -7.65
C GLU A 194 -1.33 11.02 -7.78
N LYS A 195 -0.58 10.31 -6.92
CA LYS A 195 0.89 10.30 -6.98
C LYS A 195 1.41 9.72 -8.30
N LEU A 196 0.76 8.66 -8.80
CA LEU A 196 1.17 8.03 -10.05
C LEU A 196 0.87 8.92 -11.26
N THR A 197 -0.24 9.66 -11.25
CA THR A 197 -0.55 10.70 -12.25
C THR A 197 0.55 11.77 -12.28
N ALA A 198 0.98 12.26 -11.12
CA ALA A 198 2.08 13.22 -11.04
C ALA A 198 3.41 12.67 -11.60
N MET A 199 3.73 11.40 -11.30
CA MET A 199 4.94 10.74 -11.83
C MET A 199 4.87 10.53 -13.36
N ILE A 200 3.70 10.22 -13.90
CA ILE A 200 3.48 10.08 -15.35
C ILE A 200 3.71 11.42 -16.05
N GLU A 201 3.11 12.51 -15.54
CA GLU A 201 3.29 13.84 -16.14
C GLU A 201 4.76 14.28 -16.09
N GLN A 202 5.43 14.08 -14.95
CA GLN A 202 6.86 14.37 -14.82
C GLN A 202 7.71 13.56 -15.82
N SER A 203 7.42 12.26 -15.98
CA SER A 203 8.16 11.39 -16.91
C SER A 203 7.91 11.77 -18.37
N ASN A 204 6.67 12.12 -18.71
CA ASN A 204 6.31 12.60 -20.04
C ASN A 204 7.00 13.93 -20.38
N GLN A 205 7.04 14.86 -19.42
CA GLN A 205 7.78 16.11 -19.56
C GLN A 205 9.29 15.86 -19.71
N GLY A 206 9.87 14.98 -18.89
CA GLY A 206 11.26 14.57 -19.01
C GLY A 206 11.59 13.95 -20.37
N ALA A 207 10.72 13.11 -20.92
CA ALA A 207 10.89 12.52 -22.25
C ALA A 207 10.87 13.60 -23.36
N ARG A 208 10.00 14.61 -23.26
CA ARG A 208 9.96 15.74 -24.22
C ARG A 208 11.20 16.62 -24.13
N GLU A 209 11.67 16.91 -22.92
CA GLU A 209 12.91 17.66 -22.71
C GLU A 209 14.12 16.90 -23.25
N GLN A 210 14.14 15.57 -23.06
CA GLN A 210 15.17 14.70 -23.62
C GLN A 210 15.18 14.78 -25.15
N ALA A 211 14.01 14.69 -25.81
CA ALA A 211 13.90 14.85 -27.27
C ALA A 211 14.45 16.21 -27.75
N HIS A 212 14.13 17.31 -27.06
CA HIS A 212 14.68 18.63 -27.39
C HIS A 212 16.21 18.72 -27.27
N ARG A 213 16.78 18.10 -26.22
CA ARG A 213 18.24 18.08 -26.04
C ARG A 213 18.94 17.23 -27.08
N ILE A 214 18.30 16.16 -27.54
CA ILE A 214 18.80 15.28 -28.60
C ILE A 214 18.87 16.03 -29.93
N ASP A 215 17.86 16.81 -30.28
CA ASP A 215 17.86 17.61 -31.52
C ASP A 215 19.01 18.63 -31.56
N ALA A 216 19.25 19.32 -30.44
CA ALA A 216 20.41 20.20 -30.28
C ALA A 216 21.74 19.45 -30.39
N THR A 217 21.81 18.23 -29.82
CA THR A 217 23.01 17.39 -29.90
C THR A 217 23.22 16.87 -31.33
N ALA A 218 22.16 16.51 -32.05
CA ALA A 218 22.22 16.09 -33.45
C ALA A 218 22.79 17.20 -34.34
N THR A 219 22.32 18.43 -34.15
CA THR A 219 22.85 19.61 -34.84
C THR A 219 24.34 19.81 -34.55
N ALA A 220 24.75 19.67 -33.28
CA ALA A 220 26.17 19.77 -32.90
C ALA A 220 27.02 18.64 -33.52
N MET A 221 26.47 17.44 -33.67
CA MET A 221 27.16 16.33 -34.35
C MET A 221 27.32 16.57 -35.85
N ASP A 222 26.32 17.15 -36.52
CA ASP A 222 26.44 17.52 -37.93
C ASP A 222 27.52 18.60 -38.14
N GLN A 223 27.60 19.58 -37.23
CA GLN A 223 28.69 20.58 -37.22
C GLN A 223 30.06 19.95 -36.92
N MET A 224 30.12 18.98 -35.99
CA MET A 224 31.34 18.25 -35.68
C MET A 224 31.85 17.50 -36.90
N ASN A 225 30.98 16.80 -37.62
CA ASN A 225 31.35 16.06 -38.83
C ASN A 225 31.88 16.99 -39.93
N ALA A 226 31.23 18.14 -40.15
CA ALA A 226 31.73 19.16 -41.07
C ALA A 226 33.14 19.66 -40.67
N THR A 227 33.36 19.88 -39.37
CA THR A 227 34.66 20.33 -38.85
C THR A 227 35.74 19.24 -39.02
N VAL A 228 35.40 17.97 -38.81
CA VAL A 228 36.33 16.85 -39.00
C VAL A 228 36.78 16.73 -40.47
N LEU A 229 35.84 16.93 -41.42
CA LEU A 229 36.17 16.98 -42.85
C LEU A 229 37.12 18.15 -43.17
N ASP A 230 36.87 19.33 -42.59
CA ASP A 230 37.75 20.49 -42.76
C ASP A 230 39.15 20.23 -42.18
N VAL A 231 39.26 19.61 -41.00
CA VAL A 231 40.55 19.25 -40.40
C VAL A 231 41.29 18.24 -41.29
N THR A 232 40.60 17.24 -41.82
CA THR A 232 41.19 16.24 -42.74
C THR A 232 41.74 16.91 -44.01
N LYS A 233 40.97 17.81 -44.61
CA LYS A 233 41.38 18.59 -45.78
C LYS A 233 42.59 19.49 -45.46
N ASN A 234 42.56 20.18 -44.33
CA ASN A 234 43.65 21.05 -43.88
C ASN A 234 44.93 20.26 -43.60
N ALA A 235 44.82 19.07 -43.01
CA ALA A 235 45.94 18.16 -42.81
C ALA A 235 46.54 17.73 -44.15
N SER A 236 45.73 17.32 -45.13
CA SER A 236 46.22 16.97 -46.47
C SER A 236 46.97 18.15 -47.13
N GLN A 237 46.40 19.36 -47.06
CA GLN A 237 47.04 20.56 -47.62
C GLN A 237 48.35 20.93 -46.90
N ALA A 238 48.39 20.76 -45.57
CA ALA A 238 49.60 20.97 -44.78
C ALA A 238 50.70 19.96 -45.15
N ALA A 239 50.34 18.69 -45.38
CA ALA A 239 51.28 17.66 -45.82
C ALA A 239 51.87 17.96 -47.21
N GLU A 240 51.06 18.44 -48.15
CA GLU A 240 51.55 18.86 -49.47
C GLU A 240 52.51 20.05 -49.36
N THR A 241 52.17 21.03 -48.51
CA THR A 241 52.98 22.23 -48.28
C THR A 241 54.32 21.86 -47.62
N ALA A 242 54.29 20.98 -46.62
CA ALA A 242 55.49 20.43 -45.98
C ALA A 242 56.37 19.71 -47.01
N ASN A 243 55.80 18.82 -47.82
CA ASN A 243 56.55 18.15 -48.89
C ASN A 243 57.17 19.13 -49.91
N SER A 244 56.48 20.22 -50.24
CA SER A 244 57.01 21.28 -51.10
C SER A 244 58.18 22.02 -50.43
N ALA A 245 58.06 22.36 -49.15
CA ALA A 245 59.12 22.96 -48.36
C ALA A 245 60.35 22.05 -48.28
N ARG A 246 60.15 20.73 -48.09
CA ARG A 246 61.23 19.73 -48.09
C ARG A 246 62.03 19.76 -49.38
N ARG A 247 61.35 19.69 -50.53
CA ARG A 247 62.00 19.73 -51.84
C ARG A 247 62.79 21.02 -52.05
N LYS A 248 62.23 22.17 -51.63
CA LYS A 248 62.92 23.46 -51.72
C LYS A 248 64.16 23.54 -50.83
N ALA A 249 64.07 23.05 -49.59
CA ALA A 249 65.21 23.01 -48.67
C ALA A 249 66.30 22.05 -49.17
N GLN A 250 65.94 20.88 -49.68
CA GLN A 250 66.88 19.92 -50.29
C GLN A 250 67.58 20.51 -51.52
N ASN A 251 66.83 21.17 -52.41
CA ASN A 251 67.42 21.86 -53.56
C ASN A 251 68.35 23.00 -53.12
N GLY A 252 67.94 23.79 -52.13
CA GLY A 252 68.77 24.83 -51.53
C GLY A 252 70.07 24.27 -50.96
N ALA A 253 70.01 23.15 -50.22
CA ALA A 253 71.19 22.50 -49.65
C ALA A 253 72.16 22.07 -50.75
N GLN A 254 71.64 21.49 -51.84
CA GLN A 254 72.44 21.12 -53.01
C GLN A 254 73.12 22.34 -53.67
N ILE A 255 72.42 23.46 -53.81
CA ILE A 255 72.98 24.71 -54.33
C ILE A 255 74.12 25.21 -53.43
N VAL A 256 73.95 25.17 -52.11
CA VAL A 256 74.99 25.56 -51.15
C VAL A 256 76.20 24.64 -51.24
N THR A 257 76.01 23.32 -51.34
CA THR A 257 77.12 22.38 -51.56
C THR A 257 77.89 22.72 -52.85
N GLN A 258 77.18 23.03 -53.93
CA GLN A 258 77.83 23.44 -55.19
C GLN A 258 78.58 24.78 -55.03
N ALA A 259 78.04 25.73 -54.28
CA ALA A 259 78.70 27.00 -54.00
C ALA A 259 80.00 26.81 -53.20
N VAL A 260 80.01 25.93 -52.19
CA VAL A 260 81.22 25.59 -51.42
C VAL A 260 82.32 25.04 -52.32
N VAL A 261 81.96 24.15 -53.26
CA VAL A 261 82.91 23.61 -54.25
C VAL A 261 83.49 24.73 -55.12
N SER A 262 82.66 25.64 -55.65
CA SER A 262 83.13 26.77 -56.46
C SER A 262 83.99 27.77 -55.65
N ILE A 263 83.67 28.00 -54.37
CA ILE A 263 84.49 28.86 -53.50
C ILE A 263 85.87 28.23 -53.28
N ALA A 264 85.95 26.90 -53.12
CA ALA A 264 87.22 26.18 -53.01
C ALA A 264 88.07 26.29 -54.29
N GLU A 265 87.45 26.28 -55.48
CA GLU A 265 88.15 26.56 -56.74
C GLU A 265 88.73 27.98 -56.77
N VAL A 266 87.95 28.99 -56.36
CA VAL A 266 88.42 30.38 -56.26
C VAL A 266 89.56 30.50 -55.25
N GLN A 267 89.48 29.81 -54.11
CA GLN A 267 90.55 29.77 -53.11
C GLN A 267 91.88 29.27 -53.72
N ASN A 268 91.82 28.18 -54.48
CA ASN A 268 92.98 27.63 -55.19
C ASN A 268 93.56 28.63 -56.21
N GLN A 269 92.70 29.36 -56.92
CA GLN A 269 93.14 30.35 -57.90
C GLN A 269 93.81 31.56 -57.23
N VAL A 270 93.31 32.00 -56.08
CA VAL A 270 93.93 33.06 -55.26
C VAL A 270 95.30 32.64 -54.73
N LEU A 271 95.47 31.38 -54.29
CA LEU A 271 96.77 30.83 -53.89
C LEU A 271 97.76 30.79 -55.07
N GLY A 272 97.29 30.42 -56.27
CA GLY A 272 98.08 30.47 -57.50
C GLY A 272 98.52 31.89 -57.88
N LEU A 273 97.63 32.87 -57.70
CA LEU A 273 97.93 34.29 -57.93
C LEU A 273 99.00 34.80 -56.93
N LYS A 274 98.93 34.37 -55.66
CA LYS A 274 99.96 34.67 -54.65
C LYS A 274 101.35 34.24 -55.14
N SER A 275 101.45 32.98 -55.56
CA SER A 275 102.71 32.40 -56.05
C SER A 275 103.25 33.16 -57.27
N SER A 276 102.38 33.49 -58.22
CA SER A 276 102.74 34.23 -59.43
C SER A 276 103.25 35.64 -59.13
N MET A 277 102.61 36.34 -58.18
CA MET A 277 103.04 37.69 -57.77
C MET A 277 104.36 37.66 -56.99
N THR A 278 104.58 36.66 -56.14
CA THR A 278 105.88 36.44 -55.48
C THR A 278 106.99 36.22 -56.51
N ALA A 279 106.74 35.39 -57.53
CA ALA A 279 107.70 35.14 -58.61
C ALA A 279 107.97 36.41 -59.45
N LEU A 280 106.95 37.22 -59.73
CA LEU A 280 107.11 38.51 -60.42
C LEU A 280 107.96 39.49 -59.61
N GLY A 281 107.71 39.58 -58.29
CA GLY A 281 108.50 40.40 -57.37
C GLY A 281 109.98 40.01 -57.38
N GLN A 282 110.29 38.71 -57.28
CA GLN A 282 111.67 38.20 -57.35
C GLN A 282 112.35 38.50 -58.70
N ARG A 283 111.62 38.36 -59.82
CA ARG A 283 112.15 38.71 -61.15
C ARG A 283 112.44 40.21 -61.27
N ALA A 284 111.54 41.06 -60.76
CA ALA A 284 111.72 42.50 -60.77
C ALA A 284 112.89 42.93 -59.86
N GLU A 285 113.08 42.28 -58.72
CA GLU A 285 114.26 42.44 -57.86
C GLU A 285 115.56 42.10 -58.60
N GLY A 286 115.60 40.95 -59.28
CA GLY A 286 116.75 40.54 -60.09
C GLY A 286 117.09 41.53 -61.21
N ILE A 287 116.09 42.09 -61.89
CA ILE A 287 116.31 43.15 -62.90
C ILE A 287 116.85 44.42 -62.22
N GLY A 288 116.34 44.78 -61.04
CA GLY A 288 116.85 45.90 -60.25
C GLY A 288 118.34 45.79 -59.94
N THR A 289 118.81 44.60 -59.56
CA THR A 289 120.25 44.33 -59.34
C THR A 289 121.07 44.53 -60.62
N ILE A 290 120.58 44.03 -61.76
CA ILE A 290 121.26 44.19 -63.06
C ILE A 290 121.35 45.68 -63.45
N LEU A 291 120.28 46.45 -63.24
CA LEU A 291 120.27 47.89 -63.51
C LEU A 291 121.26 48.64 -62.62
N GLY A 292 121.42 48.23 -61.36
CA GLY A 292 122.47 48.76 -60.48
C GLY A 292 123.86 48.60 -61.10
N VAL A 293 124.20 47.39 -61.55
CA VAL A 293 125.48 47.11 -62.21
C VAL A 293 125.65 47.92 -63.51
N ILE A 294 124.58 48.06 -64.31
CA ILE A 294 124.63 48.88 -65.54
C ILE A 294 124.86 50.36 -65.22
N SER A 295 124.22 50.88 -64.17
CA SER A 295 124.44 52.25 -63.71
C SER A 295 125.88 52.46 -63.28
N ASP A 296 126.45 51.53 -62.50
CA ASP A 296 127.85 51.58 -62.06
C ASP A 296 128.82 51.52 -63.25
N ILE A 297 128.56 50.66 -64.25
CA ILE A 297 129.36 50.58 -65.48
C ILE A 297 129.27 51.89 -66.27
N ALA A 298 128.08 52.48 -66.38
CA ALA A 298 127.89 53.74 -67.09
C ALA A 298 128.62 54.89 -66.38
N ASP A 299 128.56 54.97 -65.05
CA ASP A 299 129.32 55.94 -64.25
C ASP A 299 130.83 55.76 -64.40
N GLN A 300 131.34 54.53 -64.35
CA GLN A 300 132.75 54.24 -64.61
C GLN A 300 133.17 54.62 -66.02
N THR A 301 132.33 54.33 -67.01
CA THR A 301 132.58 54.68 -68.43
C THR A 301 132.61 56.20 -68.61
N ASN A 302 131.73 56.94 -67.92
CA ASN A 302 131.70 58.39 -67.91
C ASN A 302 132.99 58.99 -67.34
N LEU A 303 133.48 58.44 -66.22
CA LEU A 303 134.76 58.84 -65.61
C LEU A 303 135.97 58.52 -66.49
N LEU A 304 135.99 57.33 -67.11
CA LEU A 304 137.04 56.93 -68.05
C LEU A 304 137.08 57.84 -69.27
N ALA A 305 135.91 58.16 -69.82
CA ALA A 305 135.76 59.08 -70.96
C ALA A 305 136.23 60.50 -70.60
N LEU A 306 135.91 60.98 -69.41
CA LEU A 306 136.40 62.27 -68.91
C LEU A 306 137.94 62.30 -68.80
N ASN A 307 138.54 61.26 -68.22
CA ASN A 307 140.00 61.15 -68.12
C ASN A 307 140.66 61.10 -69.52
N ALA A 308 140.06 60.37 -70.46
CA ALA A 308 140.52 60.32 -71.84
C ALA A 308 140.40 61.67 -72.56
N ALA A 309 139.32 62.42 -72.33
CA ALA A 309 139.14 63.77 -72.88
C ALA A 309 140.18 64.76 -72.33
N ILE A 310 140.50 64.67 -71.03
CA ILE A 310 141.56 65.47 -70.40
C ILE A 310 142.92 65.17 -71.02
N GLU A 311 143.28 63.89 -71.17
CA GLU A 311 144.59 63.50 -71.73
C GLU A 311 144.68 63.84 -73.23
N ALA A 312 143.57 63.73 -73.97
CA ALA A 312 143.48 64.17 -75.35
C ALA A 312 143.66 65.69 -75.51
N ALA A 313 143.08 66.49 -74.60
CA ALA A 313 143.31 67.94 -74.57
C ALA A 313 144.77 68.29 -74.24
N ARG A 314 145.41 67.49 -73.37
CA ARG A 314 146.82 67.64 -72.99
C ARG A 314 147.78 67.35 -74.14
N ALA A 315 147.42 66.46 -75.05
CA ALA A 315 148.19 66.12 -76.26
C ALA A 315 148.08 67.15 -77.40
N GLY A 316 147.29 68.23 -77.23
CA GLY A 316 147.15 69.32 -78.21
C GLY A 316 146.58 68.87 -79.56
N ASP A 317 147.18 69.33 -80.67
CA ASP A 317 146.68 69.06 -82.03
C ASP A 317 146.69 67.56 -82.40
N ALA A 318 147.60 66.76 -81.83
CA ALA A 318 147.65 65.32 -82.07
C ALA A 318 146.51 64.55 -81.37
N GLY A 319 145.94 65.10 -80.29
CA GLY A 319 144.88 64.48 -79.50
C GLY A 319 143.46 64.81 -79.99
N ARG A 320 143.31 65.70 -80.98
CA ARG A 320 142.00 66.26 -81.37
C ARG A 320 140.97 65.21 -81.80
N GLY A 321 141.41 64.16 -82.50
CA GLY A 321 140.54 63.04 -82.89
C GLY A 321 140.10 62.19 -81.70
N PHE A 322 141.00 61.95 -80.73
CA PHE A 322 140.70 61.22 -79.50
C PHE A 322 139.77 62.01 -78.56
N ALA A 323 139.91 63.32 -78.50
CA ALA A 323 139.04 64.19 -77.70
C ALA A 323 137.56 64.08 -78.14
N VAL A 324 137.30 64.08 -79.46
CA VAL A 324 135.94 63.93 -80.01
C VAL A 324 135.34 62.56 -79.66
N VAL A 325 136.13 61.48 -79.75
CA VAL A 325 135.67 60.14 -79.38
C VAL A 325 135.39 60.06 -77.88
N ALA A 326 136.26 60.63 -77.04
CA ALA A 326 136.08 60.65 -75.59
C ALA A 326 134.81 61.41 -75.18
N ASP A 327 134.52 62.56 -75.80
CA ASP A 327 133.28 63.31 -75.55
C ASP A 327 132.03 62.53 -76.02
N GLU A 328 132.09 61.80 -77.13
CA GLU A 328 130.96 60.98 -77.60
C GLU A 328 130.70 59.78 -76.67
N VAL A 329 131.76 59.14 -76.15
CA VAL A 329 131.65 58.07 -75.15
C VAL A 329 131.08 58.62 -73.84
N ARG A 330 131.52 59.81 -73.39
CA ARG A 330 130.99 60.49 -72.21
C ARG A 330 129.49 60.73 -72.34
N LYS A 331 129.06 61.28 -73.49
CA LYS A 331 127.65 61.55 -73.79
C LYS A 331 126.81 60.27 -73.89
N LEU A 332 127.38 59.18 -74.40
CA LEU A 332 126.72 57.88 -74.43
C LEU A 332 126.56 57.28 -73.02
N ALA A 333 127.56 57.45 -72.17
CA ALA A 333 127.51 57.05 -70.76
C ALA A 333 126.43 57.84 -70.00
N GLU A 334 126.36 59.17 -70.14
CA GLU A 334 125.31 60.02 -69.56
C GLU A 334 123.90 59.62 -70.03
N LYS A 335 123.73 59.34 -71.33
CA LYS A 335 122.47 58.81 -71.89
C LYS A 335 122.12 57.44 -71.30
N THR A 336 123.10 56.57 -71.15
CA THR A 336 122.92 55.24 -70.54
C THR A 336 122.46 55.38 -69.11
N MET A 337 123.14 56.19 -68.28
CA MET A 337 122.72 56.45 -66.89
C MET A 337 121.28 56.96 -66.79
N THR A 338 120.90 57.90 -67.67
CA THR A 338 119.54 58.46 -67.70
C THR A 338 118.52 57.38 -68.03
N ALA A 339 118.77 56.58 -69.07
CA ALA A 339 117.90 55.46 -69.44
C ALA A 339 117.81 54.39 -68.32
N THR A 340 118.92 54.05 -67.67
CA THR A 340 118.94 53.09 -66.55
C THR A 340 118.11 53.59 -65.38
N LYS A 341 118.13 54.91 -65.10
CA LYS A 341 117.31 55.54 -64.06
C LYS A 341 115.81 55.48 -64.39
N GLU A 342 115.44 55.74 -65.65
CA GLU A 342 114.04 55.63 -66.10
C GLU A 342 113.53 54.18 -66.01
N VAL A 343 114.32 53.21 -66.47
CA VAL A 343 113.97 51.78 -66.33
C VAL A 343 113.93 51.37 -64.86
N GLY A 344 114.85 51.86 -64.04
CA GLY A 344 114.87 51.62 -62.59
C GLY A 344 113.59 52.10 -61.90
N ALA A 345 113.09 53.28 -62.27
CA ALA A 345 111.80 53.78 -61.77
C ALA A 345 110.63 52.87 -62.18
N ALA A 346 110.62 52.37 -63.43
CA ALA A 346 109.60 51.43 -63.89
C ALA A 346 109.66 50.09 -63.14
N ILE A 347 110.86 49.55 -62.89
CA ILE A 347 111.05 48.31 -62.12
C ILE A 347 110.62 48.47 -60.67
N SER A 348 110.93 49.60 -60.03
CA SER A 348 110.45 49.94 -58.68
C SER A 348 108.92 49.99 -58.64
N GLY A 349 108.28 50.57 -59.66
CA GLY A 349 106.82 50.54 -59.83
C GLY A 349 106.26 49.11 -59.93
N ILE A 350 106.92 48.21 -60.66
CA ILE A 350 106.52 46.79 -60.75
C ILE A 350 106.69 46.08 -59.39
N GLN A 351 107.78 46.33 -58.67
CA GLN A 351 108.03 45.75 -57.34
C GLN A 351 106.94 46.19 -56.34
N SER A 352 106.65 47.49 -56.27
CA SER A 352 105.58 48.03 -55.42
C SER A 352 104.23 47.41 -55.80
N GLY A 353 103.89 47.38 -57.10
CA GLY A 353 102.63 46.81 -57.57
C GLY A 353 102.49 45.31 -57.29
N ALA A 354 103.60 44.55 -57.35
CA ALA A 354 103.59 43.13 -56.97
C ALA A 354 103.35 42.97 -55.47
N GLN A 355 103.97 43.79 -54.63
CA GLN A 355 103.81 43.74 -53.18
C GLN A 355 102.40 44.14 -52.73
N ASP A 356 101.84 45.19 -53.33
CA ASP A 356 100.45 45.61 -53.10
C ASP A 356 99.46 44.51 -53.50
N ASN A 357 99.69 43.84 -54.65
CA ASN A 357 98.86 42.72 -55.08
C ASN A 357 98.95 41.51 -54.14
N ILE A 358 100.12 41.22 -53.56
CA ILE A 358 100.25 40.16 -52.54
C ILE A 358 99.37 40.47 -51.32
N ALA A 359 99.38 41.72 -50.84
CA ALA A 359 98.53 42.14 -49.72
C ALA A 359 97.02 42.00 -50.05
N ASN A 360 96.62 42.38 -51.27
CA ASN A 360 95.24 42.20 -51.75
C ASN A 360 94.83 40.73 -51.86
N VAL A 361 95.76 39.86 -52.27
CA VAL A 361 95.56 38.41 -52.33
C VAL A 361 95.37 37.81 -50.93
N GLU A 362 96.14 38.24 -49.93
CA GLU A 362 95.97 37.79 -48.54
C GLU A 362 94.62 38.23 -47.96
N LYS A 363 94.20 39.47 -48.24
CA LYS A 363 92.86 39.94 -47.87
C LYS A 363 91.76 39.12 -48.54
N SER A 364 91.90 38.83 -49.83
CA SER A 364 90.94 38.02 -50.59
C SER A 364 90.84 36.59 -50.03
N TYR A 365 91.96 36.00 -49.65
CA TYR A 365 92.00 34.68 -49.01
C TYR A 365 91.20 34.64 -47.69
N SER A 366 91.35 35.66 -46.83
CA SER A 366 90.57 35.78 -45.60
C SER A 366 89.06 35.91 -45.85
N MET A 367 88.67 36.72 -46.85
CA MET A 367 87.27 36.87 -47.24
C MET A 367 86.67 35.58 -47.79
N ILE A 368 87.44 34.80 -48.56
CA ILE A 368 87.03 33.50 -49.09
C ILE A 368 86.80 32.48 -47.96
N ASN A 369 87.68 32.43 -46.95
CA ASN A 369 87.47 31.56 -45.79
C ASN A 369 86.16 31.92 -45.06
N THR A 370 85.94 33.22 -44.80
CA THR A 370 84.70 33.69 -44.17
C THR A 370 83.46 33.33 -44.99
N ALA A 371 83.53 33.47 -46.33
CA ALA A 371 82.44 33.08 -47.22
C ALA A 371 82.18 31.56 -47.20
N THR A 372 83.24 30.76 -47.09
CA THR A 372 83.14 29.29 -46.96
C THR A 372 82.44 28.89 -45.66
N ASP A 373 82.80 29.51 -44.54
CA ASP A 373 82.18 29.25 -43.23
C ASP A 373 80.69 29.62 -43.22
N LEU A 374 80.33 30.76 -43.80
CA LEU A 374 78.93 31.19 -43.94
C LEU A 374 78.13 30.24 -44.85
N ALA A 375 78.73 29.75 -45.93
CA ALA A 375 78.10 28.78 -46.82
C ALA A 375 77.86 27.45 -46.10
N ASN A 376 78.85 26.92 -45.37
CA ASN A 376 78.69 25.70 -44.57
C ASN A 376 77.58 25.84 -43.51
N THR A 377 77.58 26.94 -42.76
CA THR A 377 76.53 27.24 -41.77
C THR A 377 75.14 27.32 -42.41
N SER A 378 75.05 27.89 -43.62
CA SER A 378 73.78 27.93 -44.38
C SER A 378 73.32 26.53 -44.82
N GLY A 379 74.27 25.65 -45.16
CA GLY A 379 74.01 24.25 -45.48
C GLY A 379 73.43 23.48 -44.29
N GLU A 380 74.06 23.61 -43.11
CA GLU A 380 73.57 23.02 -41.86
C GLU A 380 72.16 23.50 -41.50
N ALA A 381 71.88 24.80 -41.69
CA ALA A 381 70.54 25.34 -41.45
C ALA A 381 69.49 24.75 -42.39
N LEU A 382 69.83 24.50 -43.66
CA LEU A 382 68.93 23.87 -44.62
C LEU A 382 68.68 22.39 -44.30
N GLU A 383 69.69 21.65 -43.83
CA GLU A 383 69.52 20.28 -43.34
C GLU A 383 68.61 20.23 -42.11
N ALA A 384 68.77 21.17 -41.16
CA ALA A 384 67.88 21.30 -40.01
C ALA A 384 66.43 21.58 -40.43
N ILE A 385 66.21 22.42 -41.45
CA ILE A 385 64.88 22.67 -42.03
C ILE A 385 64.30 21.38 -42.61
N VAL A 386 65.08 20.59 -43.35
CA VAL A 386 64.63 19.30 -43.89
C VAL A 386 64.16 18.37 -42.76
N SER A 387 64.94 18.26 -41.68
CA SER A 387 64.56 17.43 -40.52
C SER A 387 63.28 17.93 -39.83
N LEU A 388 63.10 19.23 -39.67
CA LEU A 388 61.88 19.83 -39.09
C LEU A 388 60.64 19.57 -39.96
N VAL A 389 60.81 19.62 -41.27
CA VAL A 389 59.72 19.36 -42.22
C VAL A 389 59.31 17.88 -42.21
N ASP A 390 60.25 16.95 -42.06
CA ASP A 390 59.93 15.53 -41.91
C ASP A 390 59.10 15.30 -40.62
N LEU A 391 59.53 15.86 -39.49
CA LEU A 391 58.75 15.81 -38.24
C LEU A 391 57.35 16.39 -38.40
N THR A 392 57.24 17.54 -39.08
CA THR A 392 55.95 18.18 -39.36
C THR A 392 55.05 17.28 -40.20
N THR A 393 55.62 16.59 -41.19
CA THR A 393 54.87 15.66 -42.06
C THR A 393 54.30 14.47 -41.27
N ASP A 394 55.08 13.94 -40.33
CA ASP A 394 54.62 12.86 -39.44
C ASP A 394 53.50 13.32 -38.51
N GLN A 395 53.61 14.52 -37.93
CA GLN A 395 52.55 15.12 -37.11
C GLN A 395 51.25 15.32 -37.91
N VAL A 396 51.36 15.81 -39.14
CA VAL A 396 50.20 16.00 -40.02
C VAL A 396 49.52 14.66 -40.36
N ARG A 397 50.29 13.59 -40.58
CA ARG A 397 49.72 12.24 -40.76
C ARG A 397 48.97 11.74 -39.52
N ALA A 398 49.52 12.00 -38.34
CA ALA A 398 48.86 11.65 -37.08
C ALA A 398 47.54 12.41 -36.91
N ILE A 399 47.50 13.71 -37.26
CA ILE A 399 46.26 14.51 -37.26
C ILE A 399 45.24 13.91 -38.24
N ALA A 400 45.63 13.58 -39.47
CA ALA A 400 44.73 12.98 -40.44
C ALA A 400 44.12 11.66 -39.94
N THR A 401 44.95 10.78 -39.36
CA THR A 401 44.49 9.51 -38.76
C THR A 401 43.51 9.75 -37.61
N ALA A 402 43.80 10.72 -36.73
CA ALA A 402 42.92 11.08 -35.63
C ALA A 402 41.58 11.67 -36.13
N SER A 403 41.60 12.44 -37.21
CA SER A 403 40.38 12.97 -37.84
C SER A 403 39.54 11.86 -38.47
N GLU A 404 40.14 10.88 -39.15
CA GLU A 404 39.42 9.70 -39.66
C GLU A 404 38.74 8.92 -38.51
N GLN A 405 39.44 8.74 -37.39
CA GLN A 405 38.86 8.10 -36.21
C GLN A 405 37.71 8.94 -35.61
N GLN A 406 37.87 10.26 -35.51
CA GLN A 406 36.81 11.16 -35.05
C GLN A 406 35.58 11.11 -35.96
N ALA A 407 35.74 10.99 -37.28
CA ALA A 407 34.63 10.84 -38.21
C ALA A 407 33.82 9.58 -37.89
N SER A 408 34.51 8.44 -37.72
CA SER A 408 33.88 7.17 -37.34
C SER A 408 33.14 7.27 -36.00
N THR A 409 33.75 7.87 -34.97
CA THR A 409 33.10 8.07 -33.67
C THR A 409 31.89 9.01 -33.79
N SER A 410 31.96 10.04 -34.63
CA SER A 410 30.84 10.96 -34.87
C SER A 410 29.63 10.25 -35.47
N GLU A 411 29.85 9.33 -36.41
CA GLU A 411 28.77 8.52 -36.98
C GLU A 411 28.13 7.59 -35.94
N GLU A 412 28.93 7.00 -35.04
CA GLU A 412 28.43 6.16 -33.96
C GLU A 412 27.60 6.96 -32.94
N ILE A 413 28.06 8.16 -32.57
CA ILE A 413 27.29 9.07 -31.72
C ILE A 413 25.98 9.46 -32.41
N LYS A 414 26.00 9.74 -33.72
CA LYS A 414 24.79 10.07 -34.48
C LYS A 414 23.75 8.94 -34.45
N ARG A 415 24.18 7.68 -34.57
CA ARG A 415 23.28 6.52 -34.39
C ARG A 415 22.70 6.46 -32.98
N THR A 416 23.53 6.68 -31.97
CA THR A 416 23.10 6.70 -30.56
C THR A 416 22.06 7.80 -30.30
N ILE A 417 22.22 8.98 -30.91
CA ILE A 417 21.26 10.09 -30.84
C ILE A 417 19.89 9.67 -31.39
N ASP A 418 19.86 8.95 -32.52
CA ASP A 418 18.63 8.44 -33.11
C ASP A 418 17.94 7.39 -32.22
N ASP A 419 18.72 6.49 -31.61
CA ASP A 419 18.22 5.51 -30.64
C ASP A 419 17.58 6.20 -29.42
N ILE A 420 18.25 7.19 -28.84
CA ILE A 420 17.71 7.92 -27.68
C ILE A 420 16.45 8.71 -28.10
N ASN A 421 16.40 9.25 -29.32
CA ASN A 421 15.22 9.95 -29.83
C ASN A 421 14.01 9.00 -29.88
N THR A 422 14.23 7.80 -30.42
CA THR A 422 13.22 6.73 -30.49
C THR A 422 12.75 6.31 -29.11
N ILE A 423 13.68 6.10 -28.16
CA ILE A 423 13.34 5.76 -26.76
C ILE A 423 12.53 6.87 -26.10
N SER A 424 12.86 8.14 -26.37
CA SER A 424 12.14 9.29 -25.81
C SER A 424 10.70 9.36 -26.34
N ALA A 425 10.51 9.12 -27.64
CA ALA A 425 9.19 9.02 -28.25
C ALA A 425 8.36 7.87 -27.66
N GLN A 426 8.94 6.67 -27.56
CA GLN A 426 8.30 5.50 -26.95
C GLN A 426 7.95 5.74 -25.48
N THR A 427 8.81 6.41 -24.72
CA THR A 427 8.54 6.75 -23.32
C THR A 427 7.37 7.72 -23.21
N SER A 428 7.31 8.76 -24.07
CA SER A 428 6.19 9.70 -24.10
C SER A 428 4.87 9.01 -24.46
N GLU A 429 4.90 8.08 -25.42
CA GLU A 429 3.73 7.27 -25.80
C GLU A 429 3.26 6.36 -24.65
N ALA A 430 4.17 5.61 -24.02
CA ALA A 430 3.87 4.75 -22.89
C ALA A 430 3.34 5.53 -21.66
N MET A 431 3.83 6.76 -21.44
CA MET A 431 3.29 7.64 -20.42
C MET A 431 1.88 8.13 -20.77
N GLY A 432 1.60 8.41 -22.05
CA GLY A 432 0.24 8.71 -22.53
C GLY A 432 -0.74 7.56 -22.28
N GLU A 433 -0.33 6.32 -22.56
CA GLU A 433 -1.13 5.13 -22.27
C GLU A 433 -1.32 4.92 -20.75
N SER A 434 -0.25 5.09 -19.97
CA SER A 434 -0.31 5.00 -18.51
C SER A 434 -1.26 6.03 -17.91
N ALA A 435 -1.27 7.26 -18.43
CA ALA A 435 -2.20 8.31 -18.00
C ALA A 435 -3.66 7.88 -18.22
N HIS A 436 -3.95 7.25 -19.37
CA HIS A 436 -5.28 6.71 -19.67
C HIS A 436 -5.70 5.63 -18.68
N ILE A 437 -4.83 4.64 -18.43
CA ILE A 437 -5.10 3.53 -17.50
C ILE A 437 -5.38 4.06 -16.08
N VAL A 438 -4.61 5.04 -15.63
CA VAL A 438 -4.77 5.64 -14.29
C VAL A 438 -6.05 6.47 -14.19
N GLY A 439 -6.43 7.16 -15.27
CA GLY A 439 -7.73 7.83 -15.37
C GLY A 439 -8.90 6.86 -15.29
N ASP A 440 -8.79 5.67 -15.87
CA ASP A 440 -9.78 4.59 -15.76
C ASP A 440 -9.84 4.02 -14.33
N CYS A 441 -8.69 3.73 -13.73
CA CYS A 441 -8.63 3.24 -12.35
C CYS A 441 -9.20 4.26 -11.35
N THR A 442 -8.91 5.55 -11.53
CA THR A 442 -9.47 6.63 -10.68
C THR A 442 -11.00 6.64 -10.75
N ARG A 443 -11.57 6.51 -11.96
CA ARG A 443 -13.03 6.36 -12.14
C ARG A 443 -13.59 5.11 -11.45
N GLN A 444 -12.88 3.98 -11.49
CA GLN A 444 -13.32 2.76 -10.81
C GLN A 444 -13.29 2.93 -9.27
N VAL A 445 -12.29 3.62 -8.75
CA VAL A 445 -12.20 3.94 -7.32
C VAL A 445 -13.36 4.85 -6.88
N ASP A 446 -13.75 5.83 -7.71
CA ASP A 446 -14.92 6.67 -7.44
C ASP A 446 -16.24 5.87 -7.46
N VAL A 447 -16.36 4.85 -8.31
CA VAL A 447 -17.48 3.90 -8.28
C VAL A 447 -17.48 3.08 -6.99
N LEU A 448 -16.34 2.56 -6.58
CA LEU A 448 -16.20 1.78 -5.35
C LEU A 448 -16.53 2.62 -4.11
N LYS A 449 -16.08 3.88 -4.08
CA LYS A 449 -16.39 4.85 -3.02
C LYS A 449 -17.89 5.09 -2.89
N ARG A 450 -18.62 5.20 -4.02
CA ARG A 450 -20.09 5.33 -4.02
C ARG A 450 -20.78 4.07 -3.48
N LEU A 451 -20.34 2.87 -3.89
CA LEU A 451 -20.90 1.62 -3.38
C LEU A 451 -20.71 1.46 -1.86
N ILE A 452 -19.54 1.86 -1.33
CA ILE A 452 -19.27 1.87 0.11
C ILE A 452 -20.21 2.87 0.81
N MET A 453 -20.41 4.06 0.24
CA MET A 453 -21.36 5.04 0.77
C MET A 453 -22.81 4.54 0.75
N GLU A 454 -23.23 3.77 -0.26
CA GLU A 454 -24.55 3.13 -0.31
C GLU A 454 -24.69 2.04 0.78
N MET A 455 -23.69 1.17 0.94
CA MET A 455 -23.64 0.16 2.01
C MET A 455 -23.68 0.80 3.40
N GLN A 456 -23.05 1.97 3.56
CA GLN A 456 -23.10 2.77 4.79
C GLN A 456 -24.37 3.63 4.89
N GLY A 457 -25.04 3.96 3.79
CA GLY A 457 -26.22 4.85 3.71
C GLY A 457 -27.52 4.16 4.11
N ASP A 458 -27.63 2.84 3.87
CA ASP A 458 -28.68 1.97 4.44
C ASP A 458 -28.76 2.08 5.98
N ARG A 459 -27.69 2.56 6.64
CA ARG A 459 -27.63 2.95 8.06
C ARG A 459 -28.65 4.01 8.47
N GLN A 460 -28.97 4.95 7.58
CA GLN A 460 -29.75 6.15 7.92
C GLN A 460 -31.24 5.93 7.71
N ASP A 461 -31.60 5.15 6.69
CA ASP A 461 -32.98 4.76 6.40
C ASP A 461 -33.50 3.67 7.36
N ALA A 462 -32.64 2.74 7.81
CA ALA A 462 -33.01 1.75 8.82
C ALA A 462 -33.19 2.36 10.23
N LYS A 463 -32.48 3.46 10.56
CA LYS A 463 -32.64 4.16 11.85
C LYS A 463 -33.83 5.13 11.88
N THR A 464 -34.29 5.63 10.72
CA THR A 464 -35.42 6.58 10.64
C THR A 464 -36.77 5.92 10.34
N GLY A 465 -36.81 4.59 10.18
CA GLY A 465 -38.08 3.85 10.06
C GLY A 465 -38.94 4.30 8.87
N ARG A 466 -38.32 4.77 7.78
CA ARG A 466 -39.06 5.46 6.70
C ARG A 466 -39.45 4.58 5.52
N ARG A 467 -39.32 3.26 5.64
CA ARG A 467 -39.70 2.30 4.58
C ARG A 467 -40.64 1.18 5.02
N ALA A 468 -41.35 1.36 6.13
CA ALA A 468 -42.45 0.48 6.53
C ALA A 468 -43.66 1.33 6.88
N LEU A 469 -44.29 1.96 5.88
CA LEU A 469 -45.67 2.50 5.86
C LEU A 469 -45.93 3.20 4.51
N SER A 470 -45.86 2.43 3.41
CA SER A 470 -46.63 2.63 2.17
C SER A 470 -46.80 1.25 1.55
#